data_AF-A0A7W8TAI8-F1
#
_entry.id   AF-A0A7W8TAI8-F1
#
_cell.length_a   1.000
_cell.length_b   1.000
_cell.length_c   1.000
_cell.angle_alpha   90.00
_cell.angle_beta   90.00
_cell.angle_gamma   90.00
#
_symmetry.space_group_name_H-M   'P 1'
#
loop_
_entity.id
_entity.type
_entity.pdbx_description
1 polymer ?
#
loop_
_entity_poly.entity_id
_entity_poly.type
_entity_poly.pdbx_seq_one_letter_code
_entity_poly.pdbx_strand_id
1 'polypeptide(L)'
;MARPAAVSPETIRTTVLAMLAEAGDTAPTSDARFRRIVSVRKLRARLGAGDPATLSRQLNAIEAELVQAGLTGFAVPDVPPEIAAQMRALWEAAVATQLDGIVRLRRETEARVDASTEAQRNAGLKVELLRVELTDVRSQLRARDAELAVARAGFEATEKRCAAAGDAVTTLRAQLGAVEAAAAESGRQHTAELAAERTRYDGLSQLLLRETAHQRETFQTERQRLEGELARAAERLGALEALRDRLLTELAEQREAQQHAAAEAAALVTVLEQQRQMLALVGKATTKEPSTAARRRARPAAKAAHATRANPSGPRPASTRKTR
;
A
#
# COMPACT_ATOMS: atom_id res chain seq x y z
N MET A 1 16.69 100.37 77.31
CA MET A 1 17.02 100.54 75.88
C MET A 1 16.21 101.72 75.35
N ALA A 2 16.89 102.78 74.90
CA ALA A 2 16.30 104.07 74.54
C ALA A 2 15.39 104.00 73.31
N ARG A 3 14.28 104.75 73.33
CA ARG A 3 13.38 104.96 72.19
C ARG A 3 14.18 105.59 71.03
N PRO A 4 14.15 105.06 69.79
CA PRO A 4 14.69 105.78 68.66
C PRO A 4 13.85 107.04 68.42
N ALA A 5 14.50 108.19 68.30
CA ALA A 5 13.85 109.46 67.98
C ALA A 5 13.04 109.30 66.68
N ALA A 6 11.75 109.66 66.72
CA ALA A 6 10.91 109.63 65.54
C ALA A 6 11.38 110.70 64.56
N VAL A 7 12.12 110.29 63.53
CA VAL A 7 12.47 111.17 62.42
C VAL A 7 11.19 111.52 61.67
N SER A 8 10.87 112.81 61.54
CA SER A 8 9.66 113.25 60.85
C SER A 8 9.82 113.11 59.32
N PRO A 9 8.71 112.88 58.58
CA PRO A 9 8.75 112.76 57.11
C PRO A 9 9.28 114.03 56.43
N GLU A 10 9.07 115.21 57.00
CA GLU A 10 9.62 116.47 56.48
C GLU A 10 11.14 116.55 56.62
N THR A 11 11.71 116.04 57.72
CA THR A 11 13.16 115.93 57.90
C THR A 11 13.77 114.95 56.90
N ILE A 12 13.08 113.84 56.60
CA ILE A 12 13.52 112.90 55.55
C ILE A 12 13.51 113.60 54.18
N ARG A 13 12.46 114.33 53.85
CA ARG A 13 12.31 115.06 52.57
C ARG A 13 13.38 116.12 52.38
N THR A 14 13.63 116.96 53.37
CA THR A 14 14.69 117.98 53.33
C THR A 14 16.09 117.36 53.20
N THR A 15 16.34 116.24 53.88
CA THR A 15 17.65 115.56 53.80
C THR A 15 17.86 114.89 52.44
N VAL A 16 16.81 114.31 51.83
CA VAL A 16 16.86 113.76 50.47
C VAL A 16 17.09 114.86 49.43
N LEU A 17 16.40 116.00 49.56
CA LEU A 17 16.61 117.15 48.68
C LEU A 17 18.01 117.75 48.83
N ALA A 18 18.55 117.80 50.05
CA ALA A 18 19.93 118.23 50.29
C ALA A 18 20.94 117.25 49.67
N MET A 19 20.73 115.94 49.77
CA MET A 19 21.58 114.94 49.11
C MET A 19 21.56 115.02 47.59
N LEU A 20 20.43 115.41 47.00
CA LEU A 20 20.31 115.65 45.56
C LEU A 20 20.95 116.99 45.16
N ALA A 21 20.82 118.04 45.97
CA ALA A 21 21.45 119.34 45.74
C ALA A 21 22.99 119.28 45.89
N GLU A 22 23.51 118.53 46.88
CA GLU A 22 24.95 118.26 47.06
C GLU A 22 25.54 117.48 45.87
N ALA A 23 24.73 116.69 45.17
CA ALA A 23 25.15 115.98 43.97
C ALA A 23 25.23 116.90 42.72
N GLY A 24 24.78 118.16 42.83
CA GLY A 24 25.08 119.23 41.88
C GLY A 24 24.42 119.13 40.50
N ASP A 25 23.24 118.55 40.38
CA ASP A 25 22.56 118.33 39.09
C ASP A 25 21.32 119.24 38.92
N THR A 26 21.26 119.98 37.82
CA THR A 26 20.11 120.82 37.40
C THR A 26 19.13 120.11 36.45
N ALA A 27 19.24 118.78 36.31
CA ALA A 27 18.43 117.98 35.39
C ALA A 27 17.45 117.03 36.13
N PRO A 28 16.27 116.71 35.56
CA PRO A 28 15.25 115.92 36.25
C PRO A 28 15.73 114.50 36.55
N THR A 29 15.44 114.03 37.76
CA THR A 29 15.90 112.73 38.27
C THR A 29 15.12 111.57 37.64
N SER A 30 15.78 110.67 36.90
CA SER A 30 15.19 109.37 36.49
C SER A 30 15.32 108.34 37.62
N ASP A 31 14.41 107.34 37.68
CA ASP A 31 14.39 106.29 38.72
C ASP A 31 15.76 105.66 38.99
N ALA A 32 16.44 105.24 37.92
CA ALA A 32 17.75 104.60 38.01
C ALA A 32 18.82 105.54 38.60
N ARG A 33 18.70 106.86 38.38
CA ARG A 33 19.62 107.88 38.89
C ARG A 33 19.32 108.24 40.35
N PHE A 34 18.05 108.39 40.71
CA PHE A 34 17.61 108.66 42.08
C PHE A 34 18.12 107.59 43.05
N ARG A 35 17.94 106.31 42.70
CA ARG A 35 18.39 105.16 43.50
C ARG A 35 19.92 105.05 43.64
N ARG A 36 20.68 105.59 42.69
CA ARG A 36 22.15 105.60 42.74
C ARG A 36 22.67 106.62 43.75
N ILE A 37 22.04 107.80 43.79
CA ILE A 37 22.44 108.92 44.65
C ILE A 37 21.89 108.72 46.06
N VAL A 38 20.60 108.42 46.17
CA VAL A 38 19.87 108.26 47.43
C VAL A 38 19.56 106.78 47.64
N SER A 39 20.06 106.22 48.75
CA SER A 39 19.71 104.86 49.17
C SER A 39 19.33 104.86 50.64
N VAL A 40 18.51 103.91 51.07
CA VAL A 40 18.06 103.77 52.47
C VAL A 40 19.25 103.75 53.43
N ARG A 41 20.37 103.13 53.03
CA ARG A 41 21.62 103.08 53.80
C ARG A 41 22.28 104.46 53.93
N LYS A 42 22.40 105.22 52.84
CA LYS A 42 23.00 106.57 52.84
C LYS A 42 22.13 107.58 53.60
N LEU A 43 20.82 107.50 53.41
CA LEU A 43 19.83 108.33 54.09
C LEU A 43 19.85 108.09 55.61
N ARG A 44 19.90 106.82 56.03
CA ARG A 44 20.03 106.46 57.45
C ARG A 44 21.36 106.93 58.05
N ALA A 45 22.46 106.88 57.30
CA ALA A 45 23.76 107.36 57.76
C ALA A 45 23.77 108.88 58.02
N ARG A 46 23.00 109.67 57.27
CA ARG A 46 22.88 111.13 57.45
C ARG A 46 21.88 111.51 58.56
N LEU A 47 20.83 110.72 58.74
CA LEU A 47 19.80 110.96 59.77
C LEU A 47 20.19 110.41 61.15
N GLY A 48 21.19 109.53 61.23
CA GLY A 48 21.70 108.94 62.49
C GLY A 48 20.76 107.91 63.15
N ALA A 49 19.47 107.90 62.80
CA ALA A 49 18.46 106.96 63.29
C ALA A 49 17.29 106.83 62.28
N GLY A 50 16.51 105.75 62.39
CA GLY A 50 15.32 105.50 61.55
C GLY A 50 15.13 104.02 61.22
N ASP A 51 13.86 103.58 61.19
CA ASP A 51 13.49 102.22 60.78
C ASP A 51 13.62 102.08 59.25
N PRO A 52 14.40 101.09 58.73
CA PRO A 52 14.59 100.91 57.29
C PRO A 52 13.30 100.73 56.50
N ALA A 53 12.26 100.13 57.08
CA ALA A 53 11.00 99.91 56.38
C ALA A 53 10.22 101.23 56.16
N THR A 54 10.23 102.13 57.14
CA THR A 54 9.57 103.44 57.02
C THR A 54 10.36 104.38 56.12
N LEU A 55 11.70 104.36 56.20
CA LEU A 55 12.57 105.10 55.29
C LEU A 55 12.43 104.64 53.83
N SER A 56 12.31 103.34 53.57
CA SER A 56 12.10 102.84 52.20
C SER A 56 10.75 103.27 51.62
N ARG A 57 9.68 103.29 52.42
CA ARG A 57 8.35 103.73 51.94
C ARG A 57 8.34 105.23 51.65
N GLN A 58 8.92 106.05 52.54
CA GLN A 58 9.02 107.49 52.34
C GLN A 58 9.95 107.84 51.16
N LEU A 59 11.05 107.10 50.99
CA LEU A 59 11.97 107.28 49.86
C LEU A 59 11.30 106.90 48.54
N ASN A 60 10.52 105.83 48.46
CA ASN A 60 9.76 105.46 47.26
C ASN A 60 8.64 106.47 46.93
N ALA A 61 8.00 107.06 47.95
CA ALA A 61 7.00 108.11 47.76
C ALA A 61 7.67 109.40 47.22
N ILE A 62 8.82 109.77 47.77
CA ILE A 62 9.62 110.92 47.31
C ILE A 62 10.21 110.65 45.91
N GLU A 63 10.61 109.42 45.60
CA GLU A 63 11.06 108.98 44.26
C GLU A 63 9.94 109.21 43.23
N ALA A 64 8.75 108.68 43.50
CA ALA A 64 7.60 108.83 42.62
C ALA A 64 7.21 110.30 42.42
N GLU A 65 7.20 111.11 43.49
CA GLU A 65 6.91 112.55 43.40
C GLU A 65 7.97 113.32 42.57
N LEU A 66 9.26 113.04 42.77
CA LEU A 66 10.35 113.73 42.07
C LEU A 66 10.48 113.32 40.61
N VAL A 67 10.23 112.06 40.29
CA VAL A 67 10.25 111.55 38.92
C VAL A 67 9.02 112.06 38.16
N GLN A 68 7.85 112.11 38.81
CA GLN A 68 6.64 112.69 38.25
C GLN A 68 6.77 114.21 38.04
N ALA A 69 7.41 114.93 38.96
CA ALA A 69 7.77 116.35 38.79
C ALA A 69 8.85 116.56 37.71
N GLY A 70 9.78 115.60 37.56
CA GLY A 70 10.83 115.63 36.53
C GLY A 70 10.31 115.36 35.12
N LEU A 71 9.27 114.54 34.98
CA LEU A 71 8.57 114.28 33.71
C LEU A 71 7.70 115.45 33.27
N THR A 72 7.05 116.15 34.21
CA THR A 72 6.29 117.38 33.91
C THR A 72 7.19 118.59 33.66
N GLY A 73 8.41 118.59 34.20
CA GLY A 73 9.43 119.63 34.00
C GLY A 73 10.27 119.52 32.73
N PHE A 74 10.06 118.51 31.87
CA PHE A 74 10.77 118.38 30.60
C PHE A 74 10.18 119.33 29.53
N ALA A 75 10.38 120.63 29.73
CA ALA A 75 10.24 121.64 28.69
C ALA A 75 11.56 121.71 27.93
N VAL A 76 11.56 121.22 26.68
CA VAL A 76 12.65 121.51 25.74
C VAL A 76 12.73 123.03 25.60
N PRO A 77 13.87 123.69 25.91
CA PRO A 77 13.96 125.14 25.80
C PRO A 77 13.73 125.55 24.34
N ASP A 78 12.95 126.60 24.13
CA ASP A 78 12.59 127.21 22.84
C ASP A 78 11.49 126.54 21.99
N VAL A 79 10.73 125.58 22.54
CA VAL A 79 9.53 125.05 21.85
C VAL A 79 8.25 125.54 22.55
N PRO A 80 7.37 126.28 21.85
CA PRO A 80 6.06 126.68 22.36
C PRO A 80 5.27 125.49 22.93
N PRO A 81 4.56 125.67 24.05
CA PRO A 81 3.91 124.58 24.78
C PRO A 81 2.88 123.82 23.93
N GLU A 82 2.21 124.48 22.98
CA GLU A 82 1.31 123.82 22.03
C GLU A 82 2.05 122.86 21.08
N ILE A 83 3.24 123.23 20.60
CA ILE A 83 4.05 122.41 19.70
C ILE A 83 4.66 121.21 20.45
N ALA A 84 5.10 121.41 21.70
CA ALA A 84 5.59 120.33 22.54
C ALA A 84 4.49 119.29 22.87
N ALA A 85 3.24 119.73 23.03
CA ALA A 85 2.09 118.85 23.21
C ALA A 85 1.75 118.05 21.93
N GLN A 86 1.79 118.69 20.76
CA GLN A 86 1.57 118.02 19.47
C GLN A 86 2.69 117.01 19.14
N MET A 87 3.95 117.36 19.41
CA MET A 87 5.10 116.46 19.29
C MET A 87 4.99 115.25 20.21
N ARG A 88 4.55 115.44 21.47
CA ARG A 88 4.27 114.33 22.39
C ARG A 88 3.13 113.45 21.89
N ALA A 89 2.03 114.02 21.42
CA ALA A 89 0.92 113.26 20.85
C ALA A 89 1.31 112.46 19.60
N LEU A 90 2.14 113.04 18.72
CA LEU A 90 2.69 112.35 17.54
C LEU A 90 3.65 111.22 17.95
N TRP A 91 4.49 111.45 18.96
CA TRP A 91 5.40 110.42 19.48
C TRP A 91 4.63 109.29 20.16
N GLU A 92 3.64 109.59 20.99
CA GLU A 92 2.75 108.60 21.61
C GLU A 92 1.99 107.78 20.55
N ALA A 93 1.48 108.42 19.50
CA ALA A 93 0.84 107.73 18.38
C ALA A 93 1.83 106.84 17.59
N ALA A 94 3.06 107.31 17.36
CA ALA A 94 4.11 106.54 16.70
C ALA A 94 4.56 105.34 17.55
N VAL A 95 4.70 105.50 18.86
CA VAL A 95 5.02 104.40 19.79
C VAL A 95 3.85 103.43 19.90
N ALA A 96 2.60 103.91 19.96
CA ALA A 96 1.41 103.06 19.96
C ALA A 96 1.31 102.21 18.69
N THR A 97 1.51 102.81 17.50
CA THR A 97 1.50 102.07 16.23
C THR A 97 2.66 101.07 16.11
N GLN A 98 3.85 101.39 16.64
CA GLN A 98 4.97 100.45 16.72
C GLN A 98 4.69 99.30 17.70
N LEU A 99 4.14 99.58 18.87
CA LEU A 99 3.73 98.57 19.85
C LEU A 99 2.64 97.66 19.30
N ASP A 100 1.63 98.22 18.61
CA ASP A 100 0.60 97.45 17.90
C ASP A 100 1.21 96.56 16.81
N GLY A 101 2.18 97.06 16.06
CA GLY A 101 2.96 96.29 15.09
C GLY A 101 3.70 95.12 15.74
N ILE A 102 4.36 95.34 16.89
CA ILE A 102 5.07 94.30 17.65
C ILE A 102 4.10 93.27 18.23
N VAL A 103 2.97 93.70 18.80
CA VAL A 103 1.93 92.81 19.33
C VAL A 103 1.31 91.98 18.22
N ARG A 104 1.03 92.59 17.06
CA ARG A 104 0.54 91.89 15.88
C ARG A 104 1.57 90.88 15.38
N LEU A 105 2.82 91.27 15.22
CA LEU A 105 3.90 90.35 14.81
C LEU A 105 4.04 89.20 15.80
N ARG A 106 3.98 89.48 17.10
CA ARG A 106 4.02 88.46 18.16
C ARG A 106 2.86 87.46 18.01
N ARG A 107 1.63 87.93 17.84
CA ARG A 107 0.45 87.08 17.60
C ARG A 107 0.60 86.25 16.33
N GLU A 108 1.09 86.85 15.23
CA GLU A 108 1.34 86.12 13.98
C GLU A 108 2.43 85.06 14.15
N THR A 109 3.49 85.34 14.91
CA THR A 109 4.54 84.35 15.22
C THR A 109 4.04 83.23 16.12
N GLU A 110 3.26 83.55 17.17
CA GLU A 110 2.64 82.57 18.06
C GLU A 110 1.71 81.65 17.25
N ALA A 111 0.84 82.21 16.41
CA ALA A 111 -0.04 81.43 15.53
C ALA A 111 0.74 80.53 14.55
N ARG A 112 1.87 80.99 14.00
CA ARG A 112 2.73 80.16 13.12
C ARG A 112 3.41 79.03 13.88
N VAL A 113 3.88 79.29 15.11
CA VAL A 113 4.47 78.27 15.97
C VAL A 113 3.41 77.22 16.31
N ASP A 114 2.23 77.64 16.75
CA ASP A 114 1.13 76.74 17.07
C ASP A 114 0.76 75.86 15.87
N ALA A 115 0.53 76.45 14.69
CA ALA A 115 0.26 75.71 13.46
C ALA A 115 1.39 74.75 13.07
N SER A 116 2.66 75.13 13.28
CA SER A 116 3.80 74.25 13.04
C SER A 116 3.83 73.08 14.03
N THR A 117 3.54 73.33 15.31
CA THR A 117 3.51 72.27 16.33
C THR A 117 2.36 71.29 16.09
N GLU A 118 1.19 71.78 15.68
CA GLU A 118 0.06 70.95 15.28
C GLU A 118 0.40 70.11 14.04
N ALA A 119 1.02 70.71 13.02
CA ALA A 119 1.47 69.98 11.84
C ALA A 119 2.51 68.90 12.18
N GLN A 120 3.46 69.20 13.08
CA GLN A 120 4.44 68.22 13.57
C GLN A 120 3.79 67.08 14.35
N ARG A 121 2.82 67.40 15.23
CA ARG A 121 2.05 66.39 15.97
C ARG A 121 1.27 65.49 15.00
N ASN A 122 0.56 66.07 14.04
CA ASN A 122 -0.21 65.33 13.04
C ASN A 122 0.69 64.45 12.17
N ALA A 123 1.84 64.95 11.75
CA ALA A 123 2.83 64.15 11.01
C ALA A 123 3.38 63.00 11.87
N GLY A 124 3.67 63.24 13.15
CA GLY A 124 4.07 62.21 14.10
C GLY A 124 3.03 61.11 14.25
N LEU A 125 1.76 61.47 14.47
CA LEU A 125 0.65 60.51 14.56
C LEU A 125 0.50 59.69 13.26
N LYS A 126 0.64 60.33 12.10
CA LYS A 126 0.59 59.62 10.80
C LYS A 126 1.74 58.63 10.65
N VAL A 127 2.96 58.99 11.10
CA VAL A 127 4.11 58.07 11.07
C VAL A 127 3.87 56.88 11.99
N GLU A 128 3.34 57.08 13.20
CA GLU A 128 3.03 55.95 14.08
C GLU A 128 1.92 55.05 13.51
N LEU A 129 0.88 55.63 12.91
CA LEU A 129 -0.16 54.85 12.22
C LEU A 129 0.45 54.00 11.10
N LEU A 130 1.25 54.60 10.22
CA LEU A 130 1.91 53.88 9.12
C LEU A 130 2.88 52.80 9.62
N ARG A 131 3.51 52.99 10.78
CA ARG A 131 4.35 51.95 11.40
C ARG A 131 3.52 50.76 11.85
N VAL A 132 2.36 50.99 12.48
CA VAL A 132 1.42 49.93 12.89
C VAL A 132 0.91 49.18 11.67
N GLU A 133 0.44 49.88 10.64
CA GLU A 133 -0.02 49.28 9.39
C GLU A 133 1.10 48.45 8.72
N LEU A 134 2.34 48.95 8.71
CA LEU A 134 3.48 48.22 8.18
C LEU A 134 3.78 46.95 8.99
N THR A 135 3.67 47.00 10.31
CA THR A 135 3.85 45.80 11.15
C THR A 135 2.74 44.77 10.92
N ASP A 136 1.50 45.22 10.70
CA ASP A 136 0.36 44.35 10.42
C ASP A 136 0.48 43.69 9.04
N VAL A 137 0.85 44.44 8.01
CA VAL A 137 1.09 43.86 6.68
C VAL A 137 2.24 42.86 6.72
N ARG A 138 3.31 43.14 7.48
CA ARG A 138 4.42 42.19 7.67
C ARG A 138 3.99 40.92 8.42
N SER A 139 3.11 41.04 9.41
CA SER A 139 2.60 39.86 10.14
C SER A 139 1.70 39.01 9.26
N GLN A 140 0.82 39.64 8.46
CA GLN A 140 -0.02 38.97 7.48
C GLN A 140 0.80 38.26 6.39
N LEU A 141 1.86 38.91 5.87
CA LEU A 141 2.75 38.31 4.88
C LEU A 141 3.44 37.06 5.44
N ARG A 142 3.97 37.13 6.67
CA ARG A 142 4.57 35.97 7.35
C ARG A 142 3.56 34.83 7.56
N ALA A 143 2.31 35.15 7.90
CA ALA A 143 1.25 34.15 8.06
C ALA A 143 0.93 33.47 6.71
N ARG A 144 0.81 34.25 5.63
CA ARG A 144 0.61 33.73 4.26
C ARG A 144 1.79 32.88 3.80
N ASP A 145 3.02 33.28 4.09
CA ASP A 145 4.22 32.50 3.75
C ASP A 145 4.24 31.14 4.49
N ALA A 146 3.83 31.11 5.76
CA ALA A 146 3.71 29.88 6.52
C ALA A 146 2.61 28.96 5.95
N GLU A 147 1.45 29.51 5.61
CA GLU A 147 0.36 28.76 4.96
C GLU A 147 0.79 28.21 3.59
N LEU A 148 1.52 28.99 2.78
CA LEU A 148 2.06 28.55 1.50
C LEU A 148 3.10 27.43 1.68
N ALA A 149 3.96 27.50 2.70
CA ALA A 149 4.91 26.44 3.01
C ALA A 149 4.20 25.13 3.38
N VAL A 150 3.15 25.21 4.22
CA VAL A 150 2.32 24.05 4.57
C VAL A 150 1.61 23.47 3.35
N ALA A 151 1.03 24.32 2.49
CA ALA A 151 0.35 23.88 1.28
C ALA A 151 1.31 23.19 0.30
N ARG A 152 2.54 23.71 0.13
CA ARG A 152 3.58 23.10 -0.72
C ARG A 152 4.01 21.75 -0.18
N ALA A 153 4.29 21.64 1.13
CA ALA A 153 4.62 20.37 1.76
C ALA A 153 3.47 19.34 1.61
N GLY A 154 2.22 19.78 1.75
CA GLY A 154 1.03 18.97 1.52
C GLY A 154 0.93 18.47 0.07
N PHE A 155 1.17 19.35 -0.90
CA PHE A 155 1.19 19.02 -2.33
C PHE A 155 2.27 17.96 -2.65
N GLU A 156 3.51 18.19 -2.22
CA GLU A 156 4.61 17.24 -2.41
C GLU A 156 4.31 15.86 -1.78
N ALA A 157 3.69 15.85 -0.60
CA ALA A 157 3.28 14.61 0.06
C ALA A 157 2.14 13.89 -0.70
N THR A 158 1.20 14.63 -1.30
CA THR A 158 0.17 14.03 -2.17
C THR A 158 0.78 13.49 -3.47
N GLU A 159 1.71 14.22 -4.08
CA GLU A 159 2.39 13.81 -5.32
C GLU A 159 3.18 12.51 -5.11
N LYS A 160 3.94 12.41 -4.00
CA LYS A 160 4.64 11.19 -3.61
C LYS A 160 3.69 10.00 -3.40
N ARG A 161 2.53 10.23 -2.77
CA ARG A 161 1.52 9.18 -2.59
C ARG A 161 0.89 8.75 -3.92
N CYS A 162 0.62 9.69 -4.82
CA CYS A 162 0.10 9.39 -6.15
C CYS A 162 1.12 8.60 -6.99
N ALA A 163 2.40 8.98 -6.94
CA ALA A 163 3.47 8.23 -7.61
C ALA A 163 3.57 6.80 -7.07
N ALA A 164 3.63 6.63 -5.74
CA ALA A 164 3.67 5.30 -5.12
C ALA A 164 2.44 4.44 -5.43
N ALA A 165 1.24 5.05 -5.48
CA ALA A 165 0.03 4.35 -5.90
C ALA A 165 0.08 3.96 -7.39
N GLY A 166 0.63 4.82 -8.24
CA GLY A 166 0.90 4.52 -9.65
C GLY A 166 1.81 3.31 -9.83
N ASP A 167 2.92 3.27 -9.10
CA ASP A 167 3.87 2.15 -9.10
C ASP A 167 3.25 0.84 -8.56
N ALA A 168 2.39 0.95 -7.54
CA ALA A 168 1.64 -0.21 -7.04
C ALA A 168 0.66 -0.76 -8.09
N VAL A 169 -0.04 0.12 -8.81
CA VAL A 169 -0.98 -0.27 -9.87
C VAL A 169 -0.25 -0.93 -11.05
N THR A 170 0.90 -0.39 -11.48
CA THR A 170 1.69 -1.00 -12.57
C THR A 170 2.21 -2.38 -12.15
N THR A 171 2.68 -2.52 -10.91
CA THR A 171 3.12 -3.79 -10.33
C THR A 171 1.98 -4.82 -10.29
N LEU A 172 0.81 -4.44 -9.80
CA LEU A 172 -0.36 -5.32 -9.73
C LEU A 172 -0.85 -5.74 -11.12
N ARG A 173 -0.84 -4.83 -12.11
CA ARG A 173 -1.18 -5.16 -13.51
C ARG A 173 -0.18 -6.16 -14.11
N ALA A 174 1.10 -6.00 -13.82
CA ALA A 174 2.12 -6.96 -14.26
C ALA A 174 1.91 -8.34 -13.62
N GLN A 175 1.61 -8.39 -12.32
CA GLN A 175 1.31 -9.63 -11.61
C GLN A 175 0.05 -10.32 -12.15
N LEU A 176 -1.03 -9.55 -12.39
CA LEU A 176 -2.27 -10.06 -12.97
C LEU A 176 -2.01 -10.65 -14.37
N GLY A 177 -1.28 -9.93 -15.23
CA GLY A 177 -0.91 -10.44 -16.56
C GLY A 177 -0.07 -11.73 -16.49
N ALA A 178 0.84 -11.84 -15.52
CA ALA A 178 1.63 -13.06 -15.32
C ALA A 178 0.75 -14.25 -14.87
N VAL A 179 -0.21 -14.01 -13.96
CA VAL A 179 -1.15 -15.04 -13.51
C VAL A 179 -2.07 -15.49 -14.63
N GLU A 180 -2.61 -14.57 -15.44
CA GLU A 180 -3.44 -14.89 -16.59
C GLU A 180 -2.67 -15.71 -17.64
N ALA A 181 -1.42 -15.34 -17.92
CA ALA A 181 -0.56 -16.09 -18.84
C ALA A 181 -0.27 -17.51 -18.31
N ALA A 182 0.02 -17.65 -17.01
CA ALA A 182 0.26 -18.94 -16.38
C ALA A 182 -1.01 -19.83 -16.39
N ALA A 183 -2.18 -19.24 -16.12
CA ALA A 183 -3.46 -19.95 -16.16
C ALA A 183 -3.80 -20.42 -17.59
N ALA A 184 -3.57 -19.56 -18.59
CA ALA A 184 -3.77 -19.92 -20.00
C ALA A 184 -2.82 -21.05 -20.43
N GLU A 185 -1.56 -21.02 -19.99
CA GLU A 185 -0.59 -22.07 -20.28
C GLU A 185 -0.95 -23.40 -19.60
N SER A 186 -1.32 -23.38 -18.32
CA SER A 186 -1.82 -24.58 -17.62
C SER A 186 -3.06 -25.15 -18.31
N GLY A 187 -3.99 -24.31 -18.76
CA GLY A 187 -5.16 -24.75 -19.54
C GLY A 187 -4.77 -25.44 -20.84
N ARG A 188 -3.81 -24.88 -21.59
CA ARG A 188 -3.26 -25.53 -22.80
C ARG A 188 -2.57 -26.86 -22.50
N GLN A 189 -1.80 -26.94 -21.42
CA GLN A 189 -1.14 -28.18 -21.01
C GLN A 189 -2.15 -29.27 -20.65
N HIS A 190 -3.14 -28.95 -19.81
CA HIS A 190 -4.18 -29.91 -19.43
C HIS A 190 -5.01 -30.38 -20.62
N THR A 191 -5.39 -29.48 -21.53
CA THR A 191 -6.12 -29.88 -22.74
C THR A 191 -5.28 -30.78 -23.65
N ALA A 192 -3.97 -30.53 -23.76
CA ALA A 192 -3.05 -31.38 -24.52
C ALA A 192 -2.87 -32.76 -23.86
N GLU A 193 -2.72 -32.81 -22.53
CA GLU A 193 -2.64 -34.07 -21.76
C GLU A 193 -3.90 -34.92 -21.95
N LEU A 194 -5.08 -34.33 -21.80
CA LEU A 194 -6.36 -35.02 -22.03
C LEU A 194 -6.50 -35.52 -23.47
N ALA A 195 -6.05 -34.75 -24.46
CA ALA A 195 -6.07 -35.19 -25.85
C ALA A 195 -5.13 -36.39 -26.09
N ALA A 196 -3.93 -36.35 -25.50
CA ALA A 196 -2.96 -37.44 -25.57
C ALA A 196 -3.47 -38.72 -24.89
N GLU A 197 -4.10 -38.59 -23.72
CA GLU A 197 -4.73 -39.72 -23.04
C GLU A 197 -5.86 -40.33 -23.87
N ARG A 198 -6.76 -39.50 -24.42
CA ARG A 198 -7.84 -39.98 -25.30
C ARG A 198 -7.29 -40.77 -26.49
N THR A 199 -6.26 -40.24 -27.15
CA THR A 199 -5.62 -40.94 -28.28
C THR A 199 -5.00 -42.28 -27.84
N ARG A 200 -4.41 -42.36 -26.64
CA ARG A 200 -3.88 -43.62 -26.09
C ARG A 200 -5.00 -44.62 -25.80
N TYR A 201 -6.09 -44.19 -25.16
CA TYR A 201 -7.25 -45.03 -24.89
C TYR A 201 -7.89 -45.53 -26.18
N ASP A 202 -8.08 -44.66 -27.17
CA ASP A 202 -8.62 -45.03 -28.48
C ASP A 202 -7.70 -46.08 -29.15
N GLY A 203 -6.39 -45.86 -29.15
CA GLY A 203 -5.41 -46.83 -29.67
C GLY A 203 -5.46 -48.18 -28.97
N LEU A 204 -5.50 -48.21 -27.64
CA LEU A 204 -5.63 -49.45 -26.86
C LEU A 204 -6.96 -50.15 -27.12
N SER A 205 -8.06 -49.40 -27.26
CA SER A 205 -9.38 -49.97 -27.57
C SER A 205 -9.39 -50.65 -28.93
N GLN A 206 -8.77 -50.03 -29.95
CA GLN A 206 -8.64 -50.62 -31.28
C GLN A 206 -7.75 -51.87 -31.27
N LEU A 207 -6.65 -51.85 -30.51
CA LEU A 207 -5.79 -53.03 -30.34
C LEU A 207 -6.54 -54.18 -29.68
N LEU A 208 -7.32 -53.91 -28.62
CA LEU A 208 -8.14 -54.92 -27.95
C LEU A 208 -9.21 -55.49 -28.89
N LEU A 209 -9.86 -54.67 -29.72
CA LEU A 209 -10.82 -55.14 -30.72
C LEU A 209 -10.16 -56.01 -31.79
N ARG A 210 -8.96 -55.65 -32.26
CA ARG A 210 -8.19 -56.45 -33.22
C ARG A 210 -7.74 -57.78 -32.62
N GLU A 211 -7.22 -57.76 -31.40
CA GLU A 211 -6.76 -58.96 -30.69
C GLU A 211 -7.92 -59.90 -30.41
N THR A 212 -9.07 -59.39 -29.95
CA THR A 212 -10.26 -60.23 -29.73
C THR A 212 -10.86 -60.77 -31.03
N ALA A 213 -10.78 -60.03 -32.14
CA ALA A 213 -11.16 -60.55 -33.45
C ALA A 213 -10.22 -61.67 -33.91
N HIS A 214 -8.91 -61.48 -33.76
CA HIS A 214 -7.91 -62.49 -34.08
C HIS A 214 -8.09 -63.76 -33.24
N GLN A 215 -8.30 -63.62 -31.93
CA GLN A 215 -8.58 -64.75 -31.04
C GLN A 215 -9.84 -65.52 -31.48
N ARG A 216 -10.92 -64.83 -31.85
CA ARG A 216 -12.14 -65.51 -32.36
C ARG A 216 -11.87 -66.30 -33.65
N GLU A 217 -11.11 -65.72 -34.58
CA GLU A 217 -10.76 -66.40 -35.83
C GLU A 217 -9.89 -67.64 -35.55
N THR A 218 -8.84 -67.51 -34.73
CA THR A 218 -8.00 -68.65 -34.34
C THR A 218 -8.82 -69.77 -33.69
N PHE A 219 -9.69 -69.47 -32.72
CA PHE A 219 -10.57 -70.48 -32.12
C PHE A 219 -11.53 -71.11 -33.14
N GLN A 220 -12.08 -70.35 -34.09
CA GLN A 220 -12.92 -70.91 -35.15
C GLN A 220 -12.13 -71.87 -36.05
N THR A 221 -10.91 -71.51 -36.45
CA THR A 221 -10.06 -72.37 -37.27
C THR A 221 -9.64 -73.65 -36.54
N GLU A 222 -9.27 -73.56 -35.26
CA GLU A 222 -8.96 -74.73 -34.44
C GLU A 222 -10.18 -75.63 -34.25
N ARG A 223 -11.35 -75.05 -34.00
CA ARG A 223 -12.60 -75.80 -33.91
C ARG A 223 -12.91 -76.55 -35.20
N GLN A 224 -12.82 -75.88 -36.35
CA GLN A 224 -13.02 -76.53 -37.66
C GLN A 224 -12.02 -77.65 -37.92
N ARG A 225 -10.75 -77.46 -37.52
CA ARG A 225 -9.72 -78.49 -37.61
C ARG A 225 -10.07 -79.71 -36.74
N LEU A 226 -10.44 -79.49 -35.48
CA LEU A 226 -10.82 -80.56 -34.55
C LEU A 226 -12.09 -81.28 -35.00
N GLU A 227 -13.10 -80.55 -35.49
CA GLU A 227 -14.32 -81.13 -36.09
C GLU A 227 -13.97 -82.03 -37.30
N GLY A 228 -13.04 -81.60 -38.16
CA GLY A 228 -12.53 -82.41 -39.26
C GLY A 228 -11.74 -83.65 -38.81
N GLU A 229 -10.93 -83.55 -37.77
CA GLU A 229 -10.21 -84.69 -37.17
C GLU A 229 -11.20 -85.70 -36.53
N LEU A 230 -12.23 -85.20 -35.84
CA LEU A 230 -13.32 -86.02 -35.28
C LEU A 230 -14.13 -86.74 -36.37
N ALA A 231 -14.49 -86.05 -37.45
CA ALA A 231 -15.20 -86.64 -38.58
C ALA A 231 -14.40 -87.80 -39.20
N ARG A 232 -13.09 -87.60 -39.46
CA ARG A 232 -12.19 -88.65 -39.96
C ARG A 232 -12.04 -89.81 -38.97
N ALA A 233 -11.99 -89.53 -37.67
CA ALA A 233 -11.94 -90.57 -36.65
C ALA A 233 -13.24 -91.39 -36.61
N ALA A 234 -14.40 -90.74 -36.73
CA ALA A 234 -15.70 -91.38 -36.80
C ALA A 234 -15.83 -92.25 -38.07
N GLU A 235 -15.37 -91.78 -39.22
CA GLU A 235 -15.34 -92.57 -40.47
C GLU A 235 -14.48 -93.83 -40.32
N ARG A 236 -13.28 -93.70 -39.73
CA ARG A 236 -12.40 -94.86 -39.46
C ARG A 236 -13.04 -95.85 -38.51
N LEU A 237 -13.68 -95.36 -37.45
CA LEU A 237 -14.39 -96.20 -36.48
C LEU A 237 -15.55 -96.94 -37.15
N GLY A 238 -16.37 -96.25 -37.95
CA GLY A 238 -17.45 -96.87 -38.73
C GLY A 238 -16.94 -97.91 -39.73
N ALA A 239 -15.80 -97.67 -40.38
CA ALA A 239 -15.17 -98.65 -41.26
C ALA A 239 -14.69 -99.90 -40.49
N LEU A 240 -14.12 -99.72 -39.30
CA LEU A 240 -13.72 -100.82 -38.42
C LEU A 240 -14.92 -101.60 -37.87
N GLU A 241 -16.02 -100.92 -37.52
CA GLU A 241 -17.28 -101.54 -37.12
C GLU A 241 -17.90 -102.36 -38.26
N ALA A 242 -17.96 -101.81 -39.47
CA ALA A 242 -18.45 -102.53 -40.65
C ALA A 242 -17.59 -103.77 -40.98
N LEU A 243 -16.26 -103.65 -40.84
CA LEU A 243 -15.35 -104.79 -41.00
C LEU A 243 -15.59 -105.83 -39.91
N ARG A 244 -15.77 -105.41 -38.65
CA ARG A 244 -16.10 -106.30 -37.54
C ARG A 244 -17.41 -107.04 -37.80
N ASP A 245 -18.47 -106.34 -38.22
CA ASP A 245 -19.77 -106.93 -38.50
C ASP A 245 -19.67 -107.96 -39.64
N ARG A 246 -18.93 -107.63 -40.70
CA ARG A 246 -18.62 -108.56 -41.79
C ARG A 246 -17.87 -109.81 -41.31
N LEU A 247 -16.85 -109.65 -40.45
CA LEU A 247 -16.13 -110.80 -39.89
C LEU A 247 -17.03 -111.64 -38.97
N LEU A 248 -17.97 -111.02 -38.24
CA LEU A 248 -18.94 -111.74 -37.42
C LEU A 248 -19.95 -112.52 -38.28
N THR A 249 -20.40 -111.97 -39.40
CA THR A 249 -21.25 -112.70 -40.36
C THR A 249 -20.48 -113.83 -41.02
N GLU A 250 -19.24 -113.61 -41.46
CA GLU A 250 -18.38 -114.65 -42.05
C GLU A 250 -18.11 -115.78 -41.04
N LEU A 251 -17.91 -115.47 -39.75
CA LEU A 251 -17.79 -116.48 -38.68
C LEU A 251 -19.09 -117.24 -38.42
N ALA A 252 -20.24 -116.58 -38.52
CA ALA A 252 -21.55 -117.23 -38.39
C ALA A 252 -21.79 -118.21 -39.56
N GLU A 253 -21.54 -117.77 -40.79
CA GLU A 253 -21.61 -118.62 -41.99
C GLU A 253 -20.64 -119.80 -41.93
N GLN A 254 -19.40 -119.60 -41.45
CA GLN A 254 -18.45 -120.70 -41.24
C GLN A 254 -18.94 -121.70 -40.20
N ARG A 255 -19.57 -121.24 -39.11
CA ARG A 255 -20.17 -122.13 -38.11
C ARG A 255 -21.36 -122.90 -38.67
N GLU A 256 -22.22 -122.25 -39.45
CA GLU A 256 -23.31 -122.92 -40.16
C GLU A 256 -22.78 -123.96 -41.15
N ALA A 257 -21.77 -123.61 -41.96
CA ALA A 257 -21.12 -124.54 -42.87
C ALA A 257 -20.45 -125.71 -42.13
N GLN A 258 -19.80 -125.47 -40.99
CA GLN A 258 -19.25 -126.54 -40.14
C GLN A 258 -20.34 -127.41 -39.51
N GLN A 259 -21.46 -126.82 -39.06
CA GLN A 259 -22.61 -127.57 -38.55
C GLN A 259 -23.25 -128.41 -39.65
N HIS A 260 -23.38 -127.86 -40.86
CA HIS A 260 -23.84 -128.60 -42.04
C HIS A 260 -22.89 -129.73 -42.41
N ALA A 261 -21.57 -129.48 -42.51
CA ALA A 261 -20.58 -130.51 -42.78
C ALA A 261 -20.53 -131.57 -41.67
N ALA A 262 -20.70 -131.19 -40.40
CA ALA A 262 -20.81 -132.12 -39.28
C ALA A 262 -22.11 -132.94 -39.35
N ALA A 263 -23.23 -132.33 -39.75
CA ALA A 263 -24.51 -133.02 -39.96
C ALA A 263 -24.44 -133.97 -41.17
N GLU A 264 -23.78 -133.57 -42.26
CA GLU A 264 -23.51 -134.41 -43.42
C GLU A 264 -22.55 -135.56 -43.07
N ALA A 265 -21.48 -135.30 -42.33
CA ALA A 265 -20.58 -136.35 -41.84
C ALA A 265 -21.32 -137.31 -40.90
N ALA A 266 -22.18 -136.81 -40.01
CA ALA A 266 -23.04 -137.64 -39.18
C ALA A 266 -24.03 -138.46 -40.03
N ALA A 267 -24.62 -137.87 -41.07
CA ALA A 267 -25.48 -138.57 -42.03
C ALA A 267 -24.71 -139.63 -42.83
N LEU A 268 -23.47 -139.37 -43.23
CA LEU A 268 -22.60 -140.35 -43.88
C LEU A 268 -22.18 -141.46 -42.93
N VAL A 269 -21.95 -141.16 -41.64
CA VAL A 269 -21.71 -142.17 -40.59
C VAL A 269 -22.95 -143.05 -40.43
N THR A 270 -24.14 -142.48 -40.35
CA THR A 270 -25.38 -143.29 -40.25
C THR A 270 -25.64 -144.10 -41.52
N VAL A 271 -25.36 -143.57 -42.72
CA VAL A 271 -25.43 -144.32 -43.98
C VAL A 271 -24.38 -145.43 -44.04
N LEU A 272 -23.14 -145.20 -43.59
CA LEU A 272 -22.11 -146.24 -43.49
C LEU A 272 -22.48 -147.31 -42.47
N GLU A 273 -23.11 -146.95 -41.35
CA GLU A 273 -23.68 -147.90 -40.41
C GLU A 273 -24.81 -148.71 -41.04
N GLN A 274 -25.71 -148.08 -41.80
CA GLN A 274 -26.75 -148.77 -42.57
C GLN A 274 -26.17 -149.68 -43.65
N GLN A 275 -25.13 -149.26 -44.38
CA GLN A 275 -24.42 -150.09 -45.36
C GLN A 275 -23.69 -151.25 -44.70
N ARG A 276 -23.08 -151.06 -43.52
CA ARG A 276 -22.51 -152.16 -42.71
C ARG A 276 -23.60 -153.11 -42.23
N GLN A 277 -24.77 -152.62 -41.86
CA GLN A 277 -25.94 -153.45 -41.53
C GLN A 277 -26.44 -154.23 -42.76
N MET A 278 -26.48 -153.63 -43.95
CA MET A 278 -26.85 -154.35 -45.18
C MET A 278 -25.78 -155.35 -45.65
N LEU A 279 -24.49 -155.03 -45.54
CA LEU A 279 -23.41 -155.98 -45.82
C LEU A 279 -23.37 -157.12 -44.79
N ALA A 280 -23.75 -156.86 -43.54
CA ALA A 280 -23.99 -157.90 -42.55
C ALA A 280 -25.19 -158.80 -42.90
N LEU A 281 -26.15 -158.31 -43.70
CA LEU A 281 -27.30 -159.06 -44.21
C LEU A 281 -26.99 -159.84 -45.51
N VAL A 282 -26.08 -159.36 -46.37
CA VAL A 282 -25.67 -160.05 -47.63
C VAL A 282 -24.49 -161.02 -47.43
N GLY A 283 -23.63 -160.79 -46.44
CA GLY A 283 -22.50 -161.66 -46.09
C GLY A 283 -22.82 -162.84 -45.14
N LYS A 284 -24.09 -163.13 -44.83
CA LYS A 284 -24.49 -164.19 -43.89
C LYS A 284 -25.48 -165.21 -44.48
N ALA A 285 -25.22 -165.63 -45.72
CA ALA A 285 -25.50 -166.99 -46.16
C ALA A 285 -24.14 -167.67 -46.42
N THR A 286 -23.86 -168.74 -45.68
CA THR A 286 -22.61 -169.52 -45.62
C THR A 286 -21.58 -169.11 -44.54
N THR A 287 -21.63 -169.90 -43.46
CA THR A 287 -20.51 -170.39 -42.61
C THR A 287 -19.65 -169.35 -41.86
N LYS A 288 -19.80 -169.25 -40.54
CA LYS A 288 -19.11 -170.02 -39.47
C LYS A 288 -17.84 -169.29 -38.99
N GLU A 289 -17.73 -169.18 -37.66
CA GLU A 289 -16.62 -168.73 -36.79
C GLU A 289 -15.18 -169.02 -37.33
N PRO A 290 -14.06 -168.42 -36.82
CA PRO A 290 -13.85 -167.98 -35.43
C PRO A 290 -12.87 -166.80 -35.14
N SER A 291 -12.91 -166.38 -33.87
CA SER A 291 -11.82 -166.10 -32.92
C SER A 291 -10.49 -165.39 -33.27
N THR A 292 -10.13 -164.48 -32.35
CA THR A 292 -8.82 -164.27 -31.67
C THR A 292 -7.85 -163.16 -32.09
N ALA A 293 -7.33 -162.53 -31.00
CA ALA A 293 -6.00 -161.95 -30.83
C ALA A 293 -5.74 -160.55 -31.43
N ALA A 294 -4.96 -159.65 -30.85
CA ALA A 294 -4.36 -159.51 -29.53
C ALA A 294 -3.68 -158.12 -29.46
N ARG A 295 -3.61 -157.56 -28.24
CA ARG A 295 -2.45 -156.86 -27.64
C ARG A 295 -1.88 -155.54 -28.23
N ARG A 296 -1.69 -154.64 -27.25
CA ARG A 296 -0.47 -153.87 -26.87
C ARG A 296 -0.30 -152.47 -27.50
N ARG A 297 -0.29 -151.43 -26.64
CA ARG A 297 0.88 -150.65 -26.13
C ARG A 297 1.45 -149.70 -27.21
N ALA A 298 1.88 -148.47 -26.96
CA ALA A 298 2.11 -147.68 -25.77
C ALA A 298 2.24 -146.18 -26.18
N ARG A 299 2.08 -145.29 -25.20
CA ARG A 299 2.82 -144.02 -24.94
C ARG A 299 4.27 -143.98 -25.49
N PRO A 300 5.03 -142.84 -25.54
CA PRO A 300 4.84 -141.53 -24.85
C PRO A 300 5.36 -140.25 -25.59
N ALA A 301 5.34 -139.12 -24.86
CA ALA A 301 6.37 -138.04 -24.77
C ALA A 301 6.63 -137.11 -25.98
N ALA A 302 7.03 -135.85 -25.87
CA ALA A 302 7.20 -134.85 -24.80
C ALA A 302 7.74 -133.55 -25.44
N LYS A 303 7.63 -132.42 -24.71
CA LYS A 303 8.56 -131.24 -24.69
C LYS A 303 8.66 -130.36 -25.97
N ALA A 304 8.96 -129.06 -25.93
CA ALA A 304 9.29 -128.11 -24.85
C ALA A 304 9.34 -126.67 -25.44
N ALA A 305 9.13 -125.68 -24.54
CA ALA A 305 9.85 -124.39 -24.42
C ALA A 305 9.78 -123.38 -25.59
N HIS A 306 10.00 -122.06 -25.46
CA HIS A 306 10.53 -121.20 -24.40
C HIS A 306 10.27 -119.72 -24.75
N ALA A 307 10.17 -118.86 -23.70
CA ALA A 307 10.74 -117.50 -23.60
C ALA A 307 10.09 -116.36 -24.46
N THR A 308 9.98 -115.09 -24.02
CA THR A 308 10.84 -114.30 -23.13
C THR A 308 10.15 -112.96 -22.73
N ARG A 309 10.46 -112.45 -21.52
CA ARG A 309 10.71 -111.04 -21.07
C ARG A 309 9.70 -109.92 -21.43
N ALA A 310 9.19 -109.06 -20.55
CA ALA A 310 9.72 -108.24 -19.44
C ALA A 310 9.55 -106.74 -19.77
N ASN A 311 8.73 -106.01 -19.02
CA ASN A 311 9.12 -104.83 -18.22
C ASN A 311 7.90 -104.03 -17.72
N PRO A 312 7.85 -103.73 -16.41
CA PRO A 312 7.12 -102.60 -15.84
C PRO A 312 8.09 -101.47 -15.45
N SER A 313 7.85 -100.25 -15.95
CA SER A 313 8.49 -99.00 -15.50
C SER A 313 7.74 -97.84 -16.15
N GLY A 314 7.28 -96.78 -15.50
CA GLY A 314 7.38 -96.31 -14.13
C GLY A 314 6.56 -95.01 -14.00
N PRO A 315 6.51 -94.42 -12.79
CA PRO A 315 5.81 -93.17 -12.50
C PRO A 315 6.72 -91.93 -12.63
N ARG A 316 6.08 -90.75 -12.66
CA ARG A 316 6.42 -89.44 -12.05
C ARG A 316 6.53 -88.18 -12.97
N PRO A 317 6.25 -86.99 -12.38
CA PRO A 317 6.00 -85.71 -13.07
C PRO A 317 7.20 -84.74 -13.04
N ALA A 318 7.13 -83.68 -13.83
CA ALA A 318 7.80 -82.38 -13.64
C ALA A 318 6.92 -81.32 -14.33
N SER A 319 6.31 -80.34 -13.67
CA SER A 319 6.90 -79.19 -12.98
C SER A 319 7.96 -78.46 -13.82
N THR A 320 7.53 -77.42 -14.52
CA THR A 320 8.32 -76.19 -14.66
C THR A 320 7.42 -74.98 -14.45
N ARG A 321 7.50 -74.50 -13.21
CA ARG A 321 7.32 -73.11 -12.79
C ARG A 321 8.53 -72.30 -13.28
N LYS A 322 8.31 -71.21 -14.01
CA LYS A 322 9.12 -69.96 -14.08
C LYS A 322 8.29 -68.97 -14.91
N THR A 323 7.62 -67.97 -14.31
CA THR A 323 8.17 -66.64 -14.02
C THR A 323 8.99 -66.05 -15.17
N ARG A 324 8.37 -65.20 -15.98
CA ARG A 324 8.69 -63.77 -16.00
C ARG A 324 7.47 -62.99 -16.48
#